data_AF-A0A6A4GFA6-F1
#
_entry.id   AF-A0A6A4GFA6-F1
#
_cell.length_a   1.000
_cell.length_b   1.000
_cell.length_c   1.000
_cell.angle_alpha   90.00
_cell.angle_beta   90.00
_cell.angle_gamma   90.00
#
_symmetry.space_group_name_H-M   'P 1'
#
loop_
_entity.id
_entity.type
_entity.pdbx_description
1 polymer ?
#
loop_
_entity_poly.entity_id
_entity_poly.type
_entity_poly.pdbx_seq_one_letter_code
_entity_poly.pdbx_strand_id
1 'polypeptide(L)'
;MKVEMKRSVVQFEDENQRVVGEDFGLVFGRAFLIAFTVDTVKAAFSATGIFPFNPGVICPEQLVPAEAMSIKGSFTLTQTSLIRAIMTTFRTYQPTLFDTSPSHALLPSSVQAPIASLSCAINPPSPVTTPKASGSHPNRRSCNDTE
;
A
#
# COMPACT_ATOMS: atom_id res chain seq x y z
N MET A 1 -0.34 10.77 20.40
CA MET A 1 -1.24 9.60 20.57
C MET A 1 -1.47 9.20 22.02
N LYS A 2 -0.45 8.74 22.78
CA LYS A 2 -0.63 8.25 24.16
C LYS A 2 -1.31 9.25 25.11
N VAL A 3 -0.94 10.54 25.00
CA VAL A 3 -1.53 11.61 25.82
C VAL A 3 -3.02 11.82 25.49
N GLU A 4 -3.35 11.96 24.21
CA GLU A 4 -4.74 12.15 23.76
C GLU A 4 -5.64 10.96 24.06
N MET A 5 -5.11 9.73 24.00
CA MET A 5 -5.84 8.53 24.39
C MET A 5 -6.21 8.57 25.87
N LYS A 6 -5.25 8.88 26.75
CA LYS A 6 -5.52 8.99 28.19
C LYS A 6 -6.56 10.08 28.48
N ARG A 7 -6.43 11.24 27.83
CA ARG A 7 -7.39 12.34 27.97
C ARG A 7 -8.80 11.93 27.53
N SER A 8 -8.91 11.24 26.38
CA SER A 8 -10.20 10.80 25.85
C SER A 8 -10.86 9.71 26.70
N VAL A 9 -10.07 8.82 27.32
CA VAL A 9 -10.58 7.83 28.28
C VAL A 9 -11.14 8.52 29.52
N VAL A 10 -10.39 9.43 30.14
CA VAL A 10 -10.86 10.18 31.32
C VAL A 10 -12.13 10.95 30.99
N GLN A 11 -12.16 11.67 29.87
CA GLN A 11 -13.34 12.40 29.42
C GLN A 11 -14.56 11.48 29.23
N PHE A 12 -14.36 10.31 28.64
CA PHE A 12 -15.44 9.34 28.46
C PHE A 12 -15.97 8.82 29.79
N GLU A 13 -15.08 8.46 30.72
CA GLU A 13 -15.46 7.94 32.04
C GLU A 13 -16.21 9.00 32.86
N ASP A 14 -15.80 10.27 32.79
CA ASP A 14 -16.49 11.38 33.43
C ASP A 14 -17.90 11.61 32.84
N GLU A 15 -18.04 11.58 31.52
CA GLU A 15 -19.32 11.83 30.82
C GLU A 15 -20.31 10.66 30.99
N ASN A 16 -19.82 9.42 31.02
CA ASN A 16 -20.66 8.21 30.98
C ASN A 16 -20.75 7.48 32.32
N GLN A 17 -19.96 7.89 33.32
CA GLN A 17 -19.89 7.27 34.66
C GLN A 17 -19.63 5.75 34.62
N ARG A 18 -18.90 5.29 33.59
CA ARG A 18 -18.52 3.88 33.38
C ARG A 18 -17.21 3.76 32.63
N VAL A 19 -16.55 2.63 32.80
CA VAL A 19 -15.29 2.29 32.12
C VAL A 19 -15.53 2.05 30.62
N VAL A 20 -14.53 2.37 29.80
CA VAL A 20 -14.53 2.12 28.35
C VAL A 20 -14.59 0.62 28.07
N GLY A 21 -15.69 0.17 27.46
CA GLY A 21 -15.89 -1.21 27.00
C GLY A 21 -16.09 -1.27 25.50
N GLU A 22 -17.35 -1.47 25.08
CA GLU A 22 -17.75 -1.53 23.67
C GLU A 22 -17.49 -0.23 22.88
N ASP A 23 -17.45 0.92 23.57
CA ASP A 23 -17.19 2.23 22.97
C ASP A 23 -15.71 2.53 22.70
N PHE A 24 -14.82 1.54 22.90
CA PHE A 24 -13.39 1.72 22.67
C PHE A 24 -13.09 2.35 21.30
N GLY A 25 -13.79 1.90 20.25
CA GLY A 25 -13.60 2.45 18.90
C GLY A 25 -13.90 3.95 18.81
N LEU A 26 -14.91 4.44 19.52
CA LEU A 26 -15.28 5.85 19.55
C LEU A 26 -14.24 6.67 20.33
N VAL A 27 -13.84 6.21 21.51
CA VAL A 27 -12.81 6.87 22.34
C VAL A 27 -11.46 6.91 21.63
N PHE A 28 -11.06 5.79 21.03
CA PHE A 28 -9.84 5.68 20.23
C PHE A 28 -9.89 6.58 19.00
N GLY A 29 -10.98 6.55 18.24
CA GLY A 29 -11.14 7.37 17.03
C GLY A 29 -11.03 8.87 17.34
N ARG A 30 -11.66 9.32 18.42
CA ARG A 30 -11.55 10.72 18.88
C ARG A 30 -10.12 11.08 19.27
N ALA A 31 -9.48 10.26 20.10
CA ALA A 31 -8.08 10.46 20.47
C ALA A 31 -7.13 10.47 19.27
N PHE A 32 -7.38 9.58 18.31
CA PHE A 32 -6.60 9.45 17.08
C PHE A 32 -6.71 10.72 16.24
N LEU A 33 -7.93 11.20 15.96
CA LEU A 33 -8.13 12.43 15.18
C LEU A 33 -7.45 13.65 15.81
N ILE A 34 -7.49 13.79 17.14
CA ILE A 34 -6.80 14.88 17.84
C ILE A 34 -5.28 14.71 17.75
N ALA A 35 -4.79 13.48 17.92
CA ALA A 35 -3.36 13.20 17.85
C ALA A 35 -2.79 13.26 16.44
N PHE A 36 -3.61 13.10 15.40
CA PHE A 36 -3.19 13.00 14.00
C PHE A 36 -3.03 14.40 13.36
N THR A 37 -2.05 15.14 13.87
CA THR A 37 -1.71 16.47 13.37
C THR A 37 -0.65 16.40 12.27
N VAL A 38 -0.58 17.42 11.43
CA VAL A 38 0.43 17.53 10.36
C VAL A 38 1.85 17.30 10.90
N ASP A 39 2.17 17.84 12.07
CA ASP A 39 3.50 17.70 12.67
C ASP A 39 3.78 16.27 13.12
N THR A 40 2.81 15.59 13.74
CA THR A 40 2.97 14.19 14.12
C THR A 40 3.08 13.26 12.92
N VAL A 41 2.37 13.56 11.83
CA VAL A 41 2.50 12.85 10.55
C VAL A 41 3.90 13.06 9.99
N LYS A 42 4.35 14.31 9.84
CA LYS A 42 5.71 14.62 9.37
C LYS A 42 6.79 13.96 10.22
N ALA A 43 6.64 13.96 11.54
CA ALA A 43 7.56 13.30 12.46
C ALA A 43 7.59 11.78 12.25
N ALA A 44 6.42 11.14 12.08
CA ALA A 44 6.34 9.71 11.79
C ALA A 44 6.99 9.36 10.45
N PHE A 45 6.71 10.13 9.39
CA PHE A 45 7.33 9.94 8.07
C PHE A 45 8.85 10.16 8.11
N SER A 46 9.32 11.19 8.82
CA SER A 46 10.74 11.45 9.04
C SER A 46 11.43 10.29 9.78
N ALA A 47 10.76 9.68 10.76
CA ALA A 47 11.30 8.54 11.52
C ALA A 47 11.36 7.26 10.69
N THR A 48 10.38 7.03 9.80
CA THR A 48 10.38 5.88 8.87
C THR A 48 11.42 5.99 7.76
N GLY A 49 11.93 7.20 7.51
CA GLY A 49 12.88 7.42 6.45
C GLY A 49 12.25 7.43 5.04
N ILE A 50 10.98 7.78 4.93
CA ILE A 50 10.32 7.85 3.64
C ILE A 50 10.65 9.19 2.98
N PHE A 51 11.14 9.15 1.74
CA PHE A 51 11.34 10.34 0.92
C PHE A 51 10.00 11.08 0.71
N PRO A 52 9.91 12.41 0.88
CA PRO A 52 11.00 13.39 0.94
C PRO A 52 11.47 13.78 2.36
N PHE A 53 10.97 13.17 3.42
CA PHE A 53 11.13 13.69 4.79
C PHE A 53 12.49 13.41 5.43
N ASN A 54 13.22 12.39 4.96
CA ASN A 54 14.59 12.15 5.37
C ASN A 54 15.38 11.52 4.20
N PRO A 55 16.00 12.33 3.32
CA PRO A 55 16.72 11.81 2.16
C PRO A 55 18.01 11.06 2.54
N GLY A 56 18.60 11.35 3.71
CA GLY A 56 19.84 10.71 4.16
C GLY A 56 19.64 9.33 4.77
N VAL A 57 18.41 8.87 4.96
CA VAL A 57 18.13 7.56 5.56
C VAL A 57 18.31 6.39 4.58
N ILE A 58 18.26 6.68 3.27
CA ILE A 58 18.50 5.72 2.20
C ILE A 58 19.93 5.98 1.74
N CYS A 59 20.88 5.24 2.30
CA CYS A 59 22.26 5.35 1.87
C CYS A 59 22.44 4.70 0.48
N PRO A 60 23.38 5.15 -0.37
CA PRO A 60 23.69 4.50 -1.64
C PRO A 60 23.97 2.98 -1.50
N GLU A 61 24.49 2.56 -0.36
CA GLU A 61 24.75 1.15 -0.03
C GLU A 61 23.47 0.34 0.24
N GLN A 62 22.39 1.01 0.66
CA GLN A 62 21.05 0.41 0.83
C GLN A 62 20.25 0.41 -0.47
N LEU A 63 20.58 1.28 -1.41
CA LEU A 63 20.16 1.17 -2.80
C LEU A 63 20.94 0.03 -3.44
N VAL A 64 20.60 -1.22 -3.07
CA VAL A 64 20.98 -2.36 -3.91
C VAL A 64 20.41 -2.04 -5.29
N PRO A 65 21.26 -1.86 -6.32
CA PRO A 65 20.75 -1.68 -7.68
C PRO A 65 19.78 -2.81 -7.90
N ALA A 66 18.55 -2.52 -8.32
CA ALA A 66 17.60 -3.56 -8.65
C ALA A 66 18.29 -4.46 -9.68
N GLU A 67 18.85 -5.58 -9.22
CA GLU A 67 19.67 -6.42 -10.04
C GLU A 67 18.74 -6.86 -11.18
N ALA A 68 19.20 -6.80 -12.43
CA ALA A 68 18.39 -7.22 -13.58
C ALA A 68 17.93 -8.70 -13.47
N MET A 69 18.31 -9.40 -12.41
CA MET A 69 17.87 -10.71 -11.96
C MET A 69 16.47 -10.73 -11.33
N SER A 70 15.80 -9.59 -11.12
CA SER A 70 14.41 -9.54 -10.61
C SER A 70 13.37 -10.25 -11.50
N ILE A 71 13.77 -10.73 -12.68
CA ILE A 71 12.95 -11.59 -13.54
C ILE A 71 13.81 -12.76 -14.06
N LYS A 72 14.38 -13.57 -13.18
CA LYS A 72 14.90 -14.89 -13.57
C LYS A 72 14.49 -16.02 -12.63
N GLY A 73 13.34 -15.87 -11.98
CA GLY A 73 12.60 -17.03 -11.49
C GLY A 73 11.86 -17.66 -12.66
N SER A 74 12.19 -18.90 -13.04
CA SER A 74 11.15 -19.72 -13.66
C SER A 74 9.97 -19.71 -12.69
N PHE A 75 8.81 -19.26 -13.15
CA PHE A 75 7.61 -19.33 -12.34
C PHE A 75 7.38 -20.82 -12.08
N THR A 76 7.75 -21.30 -10.88
CA THR A 76 7.64 -22.73 -10.53
C THR A 76 6.18 -23.15 -10.39
N LEU A 77 5.25 -22.18 -10.44
CA LEU A 77 3.84 -22.46 -10.59
C LEU A 77 3.55 -22.88 -12.03
N THR A 78 3.22 -24.16 -12.20
CA THR A 78 2.62 -24.67 -13.45
C THR A 78 1.43 -23.78 -13.81
N GLN A 79 1.55 -23.02 -14.90
CA GLN A 79 0.45 -22.21 -15.39
C GLN A 79 -0.79 -23.08 -15.63
N THR A 80 -1.94 -22.60 -15.17
CA THR A 80 -3.21 -23.31 -15.38
C THR A 80 -3.49 -23.49 -16.87
N SER A 81 -4.30 -24.49 -17.22
CA SER A 81 -4.65 -24.78 -18.62
C SER A 81 -5.16 -23.56 -19.37
N LEU A 82 -5.94 -22.70 -18.70
CA LEU A 82 -6.47 -21.46 -19.29
C LEU A 82 -5.36 -20.48 -19.69
N ILE A 83 -4.39 -20.23 -18.81
CA ILE A 83 -3.26 -19.33 -19.11
C ILE A 83 -2.46 -19.88 -20.29
N ARG A 84 -2.23 -21.20 -20.32
CA ARG A 84 -1.53 -21.85 -21.44
C ARG A 84 -2.31 -21.73 -22.76
N ALA A 85 -3.63 -21.87 -22.72
CA ALA A 85 -4.48 -21.72 -23.91
C ALA A 85 -4.40 -20.30 -24.46
N ILE A 86 -4.56 -19.28 -23.59
CA ILE A 86 -4.44 -17.87 -23.98
C ILE A 86 -3.05 -17.58 -24.57
N MET A 87 -1.98 -18.01 -23.90
CA MET A 87 -0.61 -17.83 -24.39
C MET A 87 -0.39 -18.52 -25.74
N THR A 88 -1.00 -19.69 -25.96
CA THR A 88 -0.93 -20.39 -27.24
C THR A 88 -1.65 -19.59 -28.32
N THR A 89 -2.86 -19.11 -28.05
CA THR A 89 -3.63 -18.27 -28.98
C THR A 89 -2.85 -17.03 -29.39
N PHE A 90 -2.24 -16.31 -28.44
CA PHE A 90 -1.43 -15.13 -28.75
C PHE A 90 -0.18 -15.44 -29.58
N ARG A 91 0.46 -16.61 -29.36
CA ARG A 91 1.64 -17.02 -30.12
C ARG A 91 1.30 -17.44 -31.55
N THR A 92 0.13 -18.05 -31.75
CA THR A 92 -0.34 -18.48 -33.07
C THR A 92 -1.13 -17.41 -33.81
N TYR A 93 -1.47 -16.31 -33.14
CA TYR A 93 -2.23 -15.23 -33.72
C TYR A 93 -1.44 -14.56 -34.83
N GLN A 94 -2.01 -14.58 -36.04
CA GLN A 94 -1.53 -13.84 -37.20
C GLN A 94 -2.45 -12.63 -37.37
N PRO A 95 -1.94 -11.40 -37.21
CA PRO A 95 -2.73 -10.20 -37.44
C PRO A 95 -3.34 -10.25 -38.83
N THR A 96 -4.66 -10.09 -38.91
CA THR A 96 -5.33 -10.01 -40.19
C THR A 96 -5.10 -8.63 -40.82
N LEU A 97 -5.43 -8.48 -42.10
CA LEU A 97 -5.34 -7.19 -42.78
C LEU A 97 -6.23 -6.12 -42.11
N PHE A 98 -7.30 -6.56 -41.44
CA PHE A 98 -8.14 -5.72 -40.59
C PHE A 98 -7.36 -5.17 -39.38
N ASP A 99 -6.58 -6.01 -38.70
CA ASP A 99 -5.85 -5.63 -37.48
C ASP A 99 -4.67 -4.68 -37.76
N THR A 100 -4.12 -4.73 -38.98
CA THR A 100 -2.97 -3.90 -39.40
C THR A 100 -3.38 -2.61 -40.11
N SER A 101 -4.68 -2.42 -40.41
CA SER A 101 -5.15 -1.20 -41.07
C SER A 101 -5.21 -0.02 -40.08
N PRO A 102 -4.55 1.12 -40.40
CA PRO A 102 -4.49 2.29 -39.52
C PRO A 102 -5.86 2.92 -39.26
N SER A 103 -6.87 2.55 -40.05
CA SER A 103 -8.25 3.03 -39.90
C SER A 103 -8.96 2.41 -38.68
N HIS A 104 -8.51 1.24 -38.20
CA HIS A 104 -9.12 0.56 -37.04
C HIS A 104 -8.53 0.97 -35.69
N ALA A 105 -7.34 1.59 -35.68
CA ALA A 105 -6.74 2.13 -34.46
C ALA A 105 -7.38 3.45 -34.01
N LEU A 106 -8.22 4.05 -34.86
CA LEU A 106 -8.97 5.25 -34.53
C LEU A 106 -10.16 4.87 -33.66
N LEU A 107 -10.08 5.17 -32.36
CA LEU A 107 -11.22 5.15 -31.46
C LEU A 107 -12.38 5.91 -32.12
N PRO A 108 -13.61 5.34 -32.16
CA PRO A 108 -14.74 6.04 -32.71
C PRO A 108 -14.92 7.35 -31.93
N SER A 109 -14.70 8.47 -32.61
CA SER A 109 -14.71 9.84 -32.05
C SER A 109 -16.10 10.30 -31.57
N SER A 110 -17.05 9.37 -31.42
CA SER A 110 -18.47 9.68 -31.28
C SER A 110 -19.15 8.78 -30.26
N VAL A 111 -18.65 8.77 -29.02
CA VAL A 111 -19.53 8.70 -27.84
C VAL A 111 -18.85 9.49 -26.71
N GLN A 112 -19.06 10.81 -26.69
CA GLN A 112 -19.02 11.55 -25.43
C GLN A 112 -20.24 11.11 -24.61
N ALA A 113 -20.13 9.94 -23.97
CA ALA A 113 -21.01 9.62 -22.87
C ALA A 113 -20.57 10.50 -21.69
N PRO A 114 -21.51 11.13 -20.96
CA PRO A 114 -21.15 11.80 -19.72
C PRO A 114 -20.51 10.76 -18.80
N ILE A 115 -19.31 11.06 -18.32
CA ILE A 115 -18.59 10.27 -17.33
C ILE A 115 -19.43 10.33 -16.06
N ALA A 116 -20.39 9.41 -15.92
CA ALA A 116 -20.94 9.09 -14.63
C ALA A 116 -19.79 8.48 -13.84
N SER A 117 -19.29 9.27 -12.89
CA SER A 117 -18.22 8.94 -11.96
C SER A 117 -18.53 7.65 -11.23
N LEU A 118 -18.10 6.51 -11.80
CA LEU A 118 -18.08 5.22 -11.14
C LEU A 118 -17.00 5.27 -10.07
N SER A 119 -17.35 5.77 -8.89
CA SER A 119 -16.62 5.52 -7.66
C SER A 119 -16.71 4.02 -7.36
N CYS A 120 -15.79 3.23 -7.90
CA CYS A 120 -15.54 1.89 -7.38
C CYS A 120 -15.00 2.06 -5.96
N ALA A 121 -15.89 1.87 -4.99
CA ALA A 121 -15.53 1.68 -3.60
C ALA A 121 -14.67 0.41 -3.52
N ILE A 122 -13.35 0.61 -3.41
CA ILE A 122 -12.41 -0.44 -3.05
C ILE A 122 -12.69 -0.74 -1.58
N ASN A 123 -13.52 -1.75 -1.32
CA ASN A 123 -13.61 -2.32 0.02
C ASN A 123 -12.28 -3.04 0.30
N PRO A 124 -11.53 -2.65 1.35
CA PRO A 124 -10.31 -3.36 1.71
C PRO A 124 -10.67 -4.78 2.19
N PRO A 125 -9.90 -5.81 1.77
CA PRO A 125 -10.10 -7.15 2.30
C PRO A 125 -9.75 -7.21 3.79
N SER A 126 -10.58 -7.92 4.55
CA SER A 126 -10.40 -8.16 5.98
C SER A 126 -9.03 -8.77 6.30
N PRO A 127 -8.45 -8.43 7.47
CA PRO A 127 -7.12 -8.90 7.85
C PRO A 127 -7.10 -10.41 8.09
N VAL A 128 -6.25 -11.11 7.35
CA VAL A 128 -5.87 -12.51 7.63
C VAL A 128 -4.95 -12.53 8.84
N THR A 129 -5.36 -13.28 9.86
CA THR A 129 -4.57 -13.57 11.06
C THR A 129 -3.42 -14.52 10.74
N THR A 130 -2.19 -14.01 10.68
CA THR A 130 -0.98 -14.83 10.52
C THR A 130 -0.36 -15.18 11.88
N PRO A 131 0.16 -16.41 12.09
CA PRO A 131 0.76 -16.82 13.36
C PRO A 131 2.10 -16.13 13.65
N LYS A 132 2.31 -15.92 14.95
CA LYS A 132 3.47 -15.30 15.61
C LYS A 132 4.76 -16.08 15.32
N ALA A 133 5.63 -15.54 14.46
CA ALA A 133 7.00 -15.99 14.30
C ALA A 133 7.90 -15.25 15.30
N SER A 134 8.43 -15.98 16.29
CA SER A 134 9.54 -15.54 17.13
C SER A 134 10.83 -15.60 16.31
N GLY A 135 11.39 -14.44 15.97
CA GLY A 135 12.66 -14.34 15.26
C GLY A 135 13.47 -13.16 15.81
N SER A 136 14.60 -13.49 16.42
CA SER A 136 15.61 -12.58 16.97
C SER A 136 16.01 -11.45 16.02
N HIS A 137 15.98 -10.21 16.51
CA HIS A 137 16.54 -9.04 15.83
C HIS A 137 18.06 -9.13 15.68
N PRO A 138 18.63 -9.08 14.46
CA PRO A 138 20.01 -8.67 14.27
C PRO A 138 20.11 -7.14 14.30
N ASN A 139 21.15 -6.71 15.00
CA ASN A 139 21.55 -5.34 15.30
C ASN A 139 21.71 -4.50 14.01
N ARG A 140 20.90 -3.45 13.86
CA ARG A 140 20.95 -2.51 12.73
C ARG A 140 22.19 -1.63 12.91
N ARG A 141 23.21 -1.81 12.05
CA ARG A 141 24.41 -0.94 12.03
C ARG A 141 23.98 0.49 11.73
N SER A 142 24.32 1.38 12.65
CA SER A 142 24.26 2.83 12.46
C SER A 142 25.34 3.22 11.45
N CYS A 143 24.95 3.85 10.34
CA CYS A 143 25.88 4.63 9.53
C CYS A 143 26.14 5.94 10.29
N ASN A 144 27.05 5.88 11.27
CA ASN A 144 27.69 7.07 11.79
C ASN A 144 29.06 7.13 11.14
N ASP A 145 29.24 8.01 10.16
CA ASP A 145 30.54 8.59 9.90
C ASP A 145 30.36 10.09 9.66
N THR A 146 30.60 10.79 10.78
CA THR A 146 31.12 12.14 11.01
C THR A 146 31.52 12.99 9.81
N GLU A 147 31.17 14.28 9.89
CA GLU A 147 32.19 15.34 9.86
C GLU A 147 32.03 16.23 11.10
#